data_AF-A0AAW8QL29-F1
#
_entry.id   AF-A0AAW8QL29-F1
#
_cell.length_a   1.000
_cell.length_b   1.000
_cell.length_c   1.000
_cell.angle_alpha   90.00
_cell.angle_beta   90.00
_cell.angle_gamma   90.00
#
_symmetry.space_group_name_H-M   'P 1'
#
loop_
_entity.id
_entity.type
_entity.pdbx_description
1 polymer ?
#
loop_
_entity_poly.entity_id
_entity_poly.type
_entity_poly.pdbx_seq_one_letter_code
_entity_poly.pdbx_strand_id
1 'polypeptide(L)'
;MSVSDEEQFDSLKSFAKKYGSAMISGILIALIAFFGWTYWQKKNLATSQVETAKVQQLMDEANASADNPNALSSVTASADKIVKDDIDSVQAIQTQFVLAKLAYEKQDYAAAEKALKKVENSKVKDEGLIQVVKLRLADAQLAQNKYDEALKTLSGNVDPAFKATVEELRGDIFVAKKDVDSAKKAYQAAWNSLLERKQERQILQIKLESVGVLVEDPQIERPILETQVEES
;
A
#
# COMPACT_ATOMS: atom_id res chain seq x y z
N MET A 1 33.44 -19.61 60.34
CA MET A 1 34.05 -20.68 59.53
C MET A 1 33.98 -20.22 58.08
N SER A 2 35.06 -19.64 57.58
CA SER A 2 35.21 -19.23 56.18
C SER A 2 35.62 -20.46 55.38
N VAL A 3 34.85 -20.79 54.34
CA VAL A 3 35.25 -21.80 53.34
C VAL A 3 36.52 -21.26 52.69
N SER A 4 37.64 -21.94 52.91
CA SER A 4 38.96 -21.51 52.40
C SER A 4 38.96 -21.45 50.88
N ASP A 5 39.59 -20.41 50.32
CA ASP A 5 39.70 -20.17 48.87
C ASP A 5 40.28 -21.37 48.08
N GLU A 6 40.96 -22.30 48.75
CA GLU A 6 41.47 -23.55 48.16
C GLU A 6 40.37 -24.56 47.77
N GLU A 7 39.23 -24.64 48.49
CA GLU A 7 38.14 -25.58 48.16
C GLU A 7 37.29 -25.10 46.97
N GLN A 8 37.22 -23.79 46.73
CA GLN A 8 36.55 -23.21 45.56
C GLN A 8 37.33 -23.47 44.26
N PHE A 9 38.66 -23.51 44.34
CA PHE A 9 39.51 -23.77 43.18
C PHE A 9 39.46 -25.25 42.74
N ASP A 10 39.41 -26.18 43.68
CA ASP A 10 39.34 -27.62 43.39
C ASP A 10 37.95 -28.08 42.94
N SER A 11 36.88 -27.46 43.44
CA SER A 11 35.52 -27.69 42.94
C SER A 11 35.36 -27.18 41.49
N LEU A 12 35.92 -26.02 41.14
CA LEU A 12 35.97 -25.53 39.76
C LEU A 12 36.79 -26.44 38.82
N LYS A 13 37.94 -26.95 39.28
CA LYS A 13 38.82 -27.82 38.49
C LYS A 13 38.20 -29.20 38.26
N SER A 14 37.52 -29.76 39.26
CA SER A 14 36.80 -31.04 39.13
C SER A 14 35.53 -30.91 38.30
N PHE A 15 34.81 -29.79 38.39
CA PHE A 15 33.64 -29.51 37.56
C PHE A 15 34.02 -29.28 36.09
N ALA A 16 35.09 -28.52 35.83
CA ALA A 16 35.65 -28.35 34.49
C ALA A 16 36.21 -29.66 33.89
N LYS A 17 36.79 -30.54 34.71
CA LYS A 17 37.26 -31.86 34.27
C LYS A 17 36.12 -32.85 33.98
N LYS A 18 34.99 -32.73 34.68
CA LYS A 18 33.82 -33.61 34.53
C LYS A 18 32.83 -33.16 33.44
N TYR A 19 32.67 -31.84 33.25
CA TYR A 19 31.67 -31.27 32.33
C TYR A 19 32.25 -30.27 31.31
N GLY A 20 33.57 -30.00 31.31
CA GLY A 20 34.18 -28.98 30.46
C GLY A 20 33.93 -29.19 28.97
N SER A 21 33.97 -30.44 28.49
CA SER A 21 33.63 -30.74 27.09
C SER A 21 32.16 -30.45 26.79
N ALA A 22 31.22 -30.89 27.63
CA ALA A 22 29.79 -30.67 27.45
C ALA A 22 29.39 -29.18 27.59
N MET A 23 30.02 -28.45 28.51
CA MET A 23 29.79 -27.01 28.72
C MET A 23 30.30 -26.19 27.54
N ILE A 24 31.51 -26.49 27.04
CA ILE A 24 32.07 -25.85 25.84
C ILE A 24 31.20 -26.15 24.62
N SER A 25 30.74 -27.39 24.44
CA SER A 25 29.83 -27.76 23.35
C SER A 25 28.49 -27.03 23.45
N GLY A 26 27.91 -26.90 24.66
CA GLY A 26 26.67 -26.16 24.88
C GLY A 26 26.80 -24.67 24.55
N ILE A 27 27.89 -24.03 24.97
CA ILE A 27 28.20 -22.63 24.65
C ILE A 27 28.37 -22.45 23.13
N LEU A 28 29.08 -23.37 22.47
CA LEU A 28 29.31 -23.31 21.03
C LEU A 28 27.99 -23.42 20.24
N ILE A 29 27.08 -24.32 20.64
CA ILE A 29 25.74 -24.46 20.03
C ILE A 29 24.92 -23.18 20.24
N ALA A 30 24.94 -22.60 21.45
CA ALA A 30 24.24 -21.36 21.74
C ALA A 30 24.76 -20.19 20.90
N LEU A 31 26.08 -20.08 20.71
CA LEU A 31 26.67 -19.07 19.83
C LEU A 31 26.28 -19.28 18.37
N ILE A 32 26.30 -20.52 17.85
CA ILE A 32 25.87 -20.81 16.48
C ILE A 32 24.39 -20.43 16.28
N ALA A 33 23.53 -20.78 17.23
CA ALA A 33 22.12 -20.41 17.19
C ALA A 33 21.93 -18.88 17.24
N PHE A 34 22.65 -18.20 18.14
CA PHE A 34 22.59 -16.75 18.29
C PHE A 34 23.10 -16.02 17.05
N PHE A 35 24.27 -16.38 16.53
CA PHE A 35 24.83 -15.77 15.32
C PHE A 35 24.02 -16.13 14.07
N GLY A 36 23.48 -17.35 13.97
CA GLY A 36 22.58 -17.75 12.88
C GLY A 36 21.28 -16.93 12.89
N TRP A 37 20.65 -16.78 14.05
CA TRP A 37 19.46 -15.94 14.24
C TRP A 37 19.75 -14.47 13.93
N THR A 38 20.85 -13.93 14.47
CA THR A 38 21.25 -12.53 14.26
C THR A 38 21.60 -12.25 12.79
N TYR A 39 22.25 -13.20 12.10
CA TYR A 39 22.55 -13.10 10.67
C TYR A 39 21.26 -13.11 9.83
N TRP A 40 20.33 -14.01 10.12
CA TRP A 40 19.02 -14.06 9.46
C TRP A 40 18.22 -12.77 9.69
N GLN A 41 18.21 -12.26 10.93
CA GLN A 41 17.53 -11.03 11.29
C GLN A 41 18.18 -9.79 10.63
N LYS A 42 19.52 -9.70 10.60
CA LYS A 42 20.24 -8.64 9.89
C LYS A 42 19.98 -8.67 8.38
N LYS A 43 19.93 -9.86 7.78
CA LYS A 43 19.60 -10.01 6.36
C LYS A 43 18.19 -9.48 6.08
N ASN A 44 17.21 -9.77 6.93
CA ASN A 44 15.83 -9.28 6.77
C ASN A 44 15.68 -7.78 7.06
N LEU A 45 16.39 -7.24 8.06
CA LEU A 45 16.34 -5.81 8.42
C LEU A 45 17.10 -4.91 7.43
N ALA A 46 18.24 -5.37 6.91
CA ALA A 46 19.02 -4.63 5.92
C ALA A 46 18.27 -4.53 4.57
N THR A 47 17.51 -5.56 4.19
CA THR A 47 16.66 -5.54 3.00
C THR A 47 15.61 -4.43 3.08
N SER A 48 14.94 -4.27 4.23
CA SER A 48 13.90 -3.24 4.39
C SER A 48 14.44 -1.80 4.32
N GLN A 49 15.63 -1.53 4.86
CA GLN A 49 16.24 -0.19 4.76
C GLN A 49 16.74 0.12 3.34
N VAL A 50 17.31 -0.86 2.66
CA VAL A 50 17.80 -0.72 1.27
C VAL A 50 16.64 -0.58 0.29
N GLU A 51 15.53 -1.28 0.51
CA GLU A 51 14.35 -1.21 -0.34
C GLU A 51 13.61 0.12 -0.22
N THR A 52 13.45 0.65 1.00
CA THR A 52 12.89 2.00 1.20
C THR A 52 13.77 3.07 0.56
N ALA A 53 15.10 2.96 0.69
CA ALA A 53 16.03 3.88 0.04
C ALA A 53 15.93 3.83 -1.49
N LYS A 54 15.75 2.64 -2.09
CA LYS A 54 15.55 2.48 -3.54
C LYS A 54 14.25 3.13 -4.01
N VAL A 55 13.15 2.97 -3.28
CA VAL A 55 11.88 3.63 -3.62
C VAL A 55 12.01 5.15 -3.49
N GLN A 56 12.67 5.64 -2.44
CA GLN A 56 12.91 7.08 -2.25
C GLN A 56 13.78 7.66 -3.37
N GLN A 57 14.88 6.99 -3.71
CA GLN A 57 15.72 7.40 -4.84
C GLN A 57 14.92 7.44 -6.15
N LEU A 58 14.07 6.43 -6.38
CA LEU A 58 13.21 6.40 -7.57
C LEU A 58 12.21 7.56 -7.59
N MET A 59 11.64 7.92 -6.43
CA MET A 59 10.76 9.09 -6.29
C MET A 59 11.51 10.39 -6.59
N ASP A 60 12.70 10.57 -6.04
CA ASP A 60 13.53 11.75 -6.25
C ASP A 60 13.95 11.87 -7.73
N GLU A 61 14.34 10.76 -8.35
CA GLU A 61 14.62 10.68 -9.78
C GLU A 61 13.37 10.99 -10.61
N ALA A 62 12.21 10.42 -10.28
CA ALA A 62 10.95 10.68 -11.00
C ALA A 62 10.56 12.17 -10.96
N ASN A 63 10.70 12.82 -9.81
CA ASN A 63 10.44 14.24 -9.64
C ASN A 63 11.44 15.10 -10.45
N ALA A 64 12.72 14.73 -10.46
CA ALA A 64 13.74 15.40 -11.25
C ALA A 64 13.62 15.13 -12.77
N SER A 65 12.89 14.07 -13.15
CA SER A 65 12.75 13.58 -14.52
C SER A 65 11.46 14.04 -15.21
N ALA A 66 10.63 14.86 -14.54
CA ALA A 66 9.35 15.30 -15.08
C ALA A 66 9.48 15.83 -16.52
N ASP A 67 10.57 16.55 -16.83
CA ASP A 67 10.83 17.15 -18.14
C ASP A 67 11.97 16.50 -18.94
N ASN A 68 12.57 15.39 -18.46
CA ASN A 68 13.72 14.74 -19.12
C ASN A 68 13.44 13.27 -19.54
N PRO A 69 13.30 12.98 -20.86
CA PRO A 69 12.98 11.64 -21.37
C PRO A 69 14.01 10.55 -21.04
N ASN A 70 15.30 10.89 -20.98
CA ASN A 70 16.36 9.93 -20.66
C ASN A 70 16.29 9.50 -19.18
N ALA A 71 15.93 10.44 -18.32
CA ALA A 71 15.80 10.18 -16.89
C ALA A 71 14.54 9.36 -16.58
N LEU A 72 13.42 9.57 -17.30
CA LEU A 72 12.22 8.73 -17.22
C LEU A 72 12.49 7.25 -17.59
N SER A 73 13.37 7.02 -18.57
CA SER A 73 13.76 5.67 -18.99
C SER A 73 14.54 4.94 -17.90
N SER A 74 15.42 5.65 -17.18
CA SER A 74 16.15 5.13 -16.00
C SER A 74 15.18 4.75 -14.88
N VAL A 75 14.26 5.66 -14.53
CA VAL A 75 13.23 5.44 -13.50
C VAL A 75 12.39 4.20 -13.82
N THR A 76 11.99 4.05 -15.08
CA THR A 76 11.22 2.88 -15.54
C THR A 76 12.01 1.58 -15.40
N ALA A 77 13.30 1.59 -15.79
CA ALA A 77 14.15 0.41 -15.67
C ALA A 77 14.38 0.00 -14.20
N SER A 78 14.54 0.98 -13.31
CA SER A 78 14.66 0.75 -11.86
C SER A 78 13.38 0.15 -11.27
N ALA A 79 12.21 0.69 -11.63
CA ALA A 79 10.92 0.13 -11.21
C ALA A 79 10.73 -1.31 -11.72
N ASP A 80 11.07 -1.57 -12.98
CA ASP A 80 10.96 -2.91 -13.58
C ASP A 80 11.88 -3.92 -12.90
N LYS A 81 13.05 -3.48 -12.44
CA LYS A 81 13.94 -4.32 -11.65
C LYS A 81 13.32 -4.68 -10.30
N ILE A 82 12.74 -3.70 -9.59
CA ILE A 82 12.08 -3.93 -8.30
C ILE A 82 10.90 -4.90 -8.44
N VAL A 83 10.07 -4.73 -9.48
CA VAL A 83 8.96 -5.66 -9.76
C VAL A 83 9.47 -7.07 -10.10
N LYS A 84 10.58 -7.20 -10.83
CA LYS A 84 11.18 -8.51 -11.14
C LYS A 84 11.78 -9.19 -9.91
N ASP A 85 12.36 -8.41 -9.00
CA ASP A 85 12.98 -8.91 -7.78
C ASP A 85 11.91 -9.47 -6.83
N ASP A 86 10.80 -8.73 -6.62
CA ASP A 86 9.63 -9.21 -5.86
C ASP A 86 8.34 -8.47 -6.27
N ILE A 87 7.53 -9.10 -7.12
CA ILE A 87 6.24 -8.58 -7.60
C ILE A 87 5.17 -8.49 -6.50
N ASP A 88 5.30 -9.28 -5.44
CA ASP A 88 4.34 -9.35 -4.33
C ASP A 88 4.72 -8.39 -3.18
N SER A 89 5.75 -7.56 -3.40
CA SER A 89 6.23 -6.55 -2.46
C SER A 89 5.45 -5.24 -2.53
N VAL A 90 5.40 -4.53 -1.40
CA VAL A 90 4.83 -3.17 -1.33
C VAL A 90 5.61 -2.20 -2.23
N GLN A 91 6.92 -2.42 -2.36
CA GLN A 91 7.83 -1.58 -3.14
C GLN A 91 7.58 -1.73 -4.64
N ALA A 92 7.28 -2.94 -5.12
CA ALA A 92 6.82 -3.15 -6.50
C ALA A 92 5.57 -2.30 -6.78
N ILE A 93 4.58 -2.32 -5.88
CA ILE A 93 3.37 -1.51 -6.04
C ILE A 93 3.68 -0.01 -5.99
N GLN A 94 4.44 0.45 -5.01
CA GLN A 94 4.79 1.86 -4.86
C GLN A 94 5.48 2.42 -6.10
N THR A 95 6.47 1.70 -6.64
CA THR A 95 7.19 2.15 -7.84
C THR A 95 6.29 2.19 -9.08
N GLN A 96 5.35 1.26 -9.23
CA GLN A 96 4.36 1.34 -10.30
C GLN A 96 3.37 2.49 -10.11
N PHE A 97 3.01 2.86 -8.87
CA PHE A 97 2.23 4.08 -8.63
C PHE A 97 2.97 5.35 -9.05
N VAL A 98 4.30 5.42 -8.83
CA VAL A 98 5.11 6.56 -9.31
C VAL A 98 5.05 6.67 -10.81
N LEU A 99 5.34 5.57 -11.51
CA LEU A 99 5.30 5.54 -12.97
C LEU A 99 3.92 5.90 -13.50
N ALA A 100 2.86 5.36 -12.88
CA ALA A 100 1.50 5.63 -13.27
C ALA A 100 1.12 7.11 -13.06
N LYS A 101 1.49 7.69 -11.92
CA LYS A 101 1.26 9.12 -11.64
C LYS A 101 1.96 10.00 -12.67
N LEU A 102 3.25 9.76 -12.91
CA LEU A 102 4.05 10.55 -13.84
C LEU A 102 3.52 10.45 -15.28
N ALA A 103 3.07 9.27 -15.68
CA ALA A 103 2.41 9.07 -16.97
C ALA A 103 1.06 9.79 -17.05
N TYR A 104 0.25 9.72 -15.99
CA TYR A 104 -1.05 10.37 -15.92
C TYR A 104 -0.96 11.90 -15.96
N GLU A 105 0.03 12.50 -15.28
CA GLU A 105 0.31 13.95 -15.33
C GLU A 105 0.69 14.42 -16.74
N LYS A 106 1.32 13.54 -17.53
CA LYS A 106 1.65 13.75 -18.95
C LYS A 106 0.52 13.36 -19.91
N GLN A 107 -0.64 12.99 -19.37
CA GLN A 107 -1.79 12.49 -20.14
C GLN A 107 -1.50 11.22 -20.95
N ASP A 108 -0.41 10.50 -20.65
CA ASP A 108 -0.11 9.18 -21.21
C ASP A 108 -0.80 8.10 -20.36
N TYR A 109 -2.13 8.04 -20.50
CA TYR A 109 -2.95 7.10 -19.75
C TYR A 109 -2.65 5.64 -20.10
N ALA A 110 -2.14 5.37 -21.31
CA ALA A 110 -1.76 4.03 -21.73
C ALA A 110 -0.51 3.54 -20.97
N ALA A 111 0.49 4.41 -20.77
CA ALA A 111 1.64 4.08 -19.93
C ALA A 111 1.24 3.92 -18.45
N ALA A 112 0.30 4.72 -17.95
CA ALA A 112 -0.22 4.57 -16.59
C ALA A 112 -0.93 3.22 -16.38
N GLU A 113 -1.80 2.83 -17.31
CA GLU A 113 -2.44 1.50 -17.31
C GLU A 113 -1.40 0.38 -17.33
N LYS A 114 -0.39 0.48 -18.21
CA LYS A 114 0.67 -0.52 -18.34
C LYS A 114 1.46 -0.69 -17.05
N ALA A 115 1.75 0.38 -16.33
CA ALA A 115 2.45 0.32 -15.05
C ALA A 115 1.60 -0.41 -13.99
N LEU A 116 0.34 -0.01 -13.82
CA LEU A 116 -0.54 -0.58 -12.79
C LEU A 116 -0.92 -2.03 -13.06
N LYS A 117 -1.09 -2.43 -14.34
CA LYS A 117 -1.33 -3.84 -14.71
C LYS A 117 -0.23 -4.79 -14.27
N LYS A 118 1.02 -4.33 -14.11
CA LYS A 118 2.11 -5.19 -13.64
C LYS A 118 1.91 -5.69 -12.21
N VAL A 119 1.15 -4.95 -11.40
CA VAL A 119 0.96 -5.23 -9.98
C VAL A 119 -0.50 -5.45 -9.59
N GLU A 120 -1.43 -5.44 -10.54
CA GLU A 120 -2.88 -5.59 -10.29
C GLU A 120 -3.26 -6.93 -9.64
N ASN A 121 -2.44 -7.97 -9.88
CA ASN A 121 -2.62 -9.32 -9.36
C ASN A 121 -1.56 -9.69 -8.30
N SER A 122 -0.86 -8.69 -7.75
CA SER A 122 0.11 -8.87 -6.68
C SER A 122 -0.56 -9.49 -5.45
N LYS A 123 0.13 -10.43 -4.80
CA LYS A 123 -0.32 -11.16 -3.60
C LYS A 123 0.20 -10.53 -2.31
N VAL A 124 0.47 -9.23 -2.34
CA VAL A 124 0.79 -8.46 -1.15
C VAL A 124 -0.29 -8.68 -0.09
N LYS A 125 0.11 -8.73 1.19
CA LYS A 125 -0.83 -9.01 2.30
C LYS A 125 -1.88 -7.92 2.51
N ASP A 126 -1.62 -6.71 2.03
CA ASP A 126 -2.52 -5.57 2.14
C ASP A 126 -3.50 -5.56 0.96
N GLU A 127 -4.67 -6.16 1.17
CA GLU A 127 -5.73 -6.18 0.15
C GLU A 127 -6.21 -4.76 -0.21
N GLY A 128 -6.17 -3.82 0.74
CA GLY A 128 -6.53 -2.42 0.50
C GLY A 128 -5.59 -1.76 -0.50
N LEU A 129 -4.30 -2.08 -0.45
CA LEU A 129 -3.32 -1.59 -1.41
C LEU A 129 -3.64 -2.08 -2.84
N ILE A 130 -4.08 -3.34 -3.00
CA ILE A 130 -4.54 -3.87 -4.28
C ILE A 130 -5.83 -3.18 -4.75
N GLN A 131 -6.76 -2.83 -3.86
CA GLN A 131 -7.95 -2.06 -4.24
C GLN A 131 -7.57 -0.68 -4.79
N VAL A 132 -6.58 -0.01 -4.20
CA VAL A 132 -6.08 1.27 -4.73
C VAL A 132 -5.46 1.09 -6.12
N VAL A 133 -4.70 0.01 -6.35
CA VAL A 133 -4.14 -0.30 -7.69
C VAL A 133 -5.26 -0.43 -8.72
N LYS A 134 -6.31 -1.20 -8.39
CA LYS A 134 -7.46 -1.40 -9.29
C LYS A 134 -8.24 -0.12 -9.56
N LEU A 135 -8.46 0.72 -8.54
CA LEU A 135 -9.10 2.02 -8.70
C LEU A 135 -8.32 2.91 -9.68
N ARG A 136 -7.00 3.06 -9.47
CA ARG A 136 -6.16 3.88 -10.36
C ARG A 136 -6.03 3.29 -11.76
N LEU A 137 -6.05 1.97 -11.88
CA LEU A 137 -6.03 1.29 -13.16
C LEU A 137 -7.32 1.55 -13.94
N ALA A 138 -8.47 1.45 -13.27
CA ALA A 138 -9.76 1.75 -13.86
C ALA A 138 -9.91 3.24 -14.23
N ASP A 139 -9.40 4.16 -13.41
CA ASP A 139 -9.31 5.60 -13.75
C ASP A 139 -8.52 5.81 -15.06
N ALA A 140 -7.35 5.18 -15.19
CA ALA A 140 -6.52 5.28 -16.39
C ALA A 140 -7.18 4.64 -17.62
N GLN A 141 -7.94 3.56 -17.43
CA GLN A 141 -8.75 2.94 -18.49
C GLN A 141 -9.92 3.85 -18.90
N LEU A 142 -10.62 4.46 -17.93
CA LEU A 142 -11.68 5.44 -18.19
C LEU A 142 -11.16 6.62 -19.00
N ALA A 143 -10.00 7.19 -18.65
CA ALA A 143 -9.36 8.28 -19.39
C ALA A 143 -9.00 7.91 -20.84
N GLN A 144 -8.84 6.62 -21.13
CA GLN A 144 -8.63 6.08 -22.48
C GLN A 144 -9.93 5.67 -23.19
N ASN A 145 -11.09 5.92 -22.59
CA ASN A 145 -12.40 5.44 -23.05
C ASN A 145 -12.54 3.91 -23.10
N LYS A 146 -11.72 3.18 -22.32
CA LYS A 146 -11.73 1.72 -22.20
C LYS A 146 -12.74 1.26 -21.16
N TYR A 147 -14.01 1.56 -21.39
CA TYR A 147 -15.03 1.48 -20.34
C TYR A 147 -15.31 0.06 -19.85
N ASP A 148 -15.41 -0.92 -20.76
CA ASP A 148 -15.70 -2.32 -20.36
C ASP A 148 -14.53 -2.94 -19.59
N GLU A 149 -13.30 -2.56 -19.95
CA GLU A 149 -12.09 -2.97 -19.25
C GLU A 149 -12.01 -2.33 -17.87
N ALA A 150 -12.35 -1.04 -17.74
CA ALA A 150 -12.45 -0.34 -16.46
C ALA A 150 -13.48 -1.00 -15.52
N LEU A 151 -14.67 -1.31 -16.02
CA LEU A 151 -15.70 -2.01 -15.24
C LEU A 151 -15.24 -3.41 -14.81
N LYS A 152 -14.52 -4.12 -15.70
CA LYS A 152 -13.94 -5.43 -15.37
C LYS A 152 -12.86 -5.31 -14.30
N THR A 153 -11.98 -4.32 -14.37
CA THR A 153 -10.94 -4.06 -13.35
C THR A 153 -11.56 -3.84 -11.97
N LEU A 154 -12.71 -3.15 -11.91
CA LEU A 154 -13.44 -2.89 -10.67
C LEU A 154 -14.32 -4.05 -10.21
N SER A 155 -14.35 -5.18 -10.91
CA SER A 155 -15.17 -6.33 -10.55
C SER A 155 -14.52 -7.21 -9.46
N GLY A 156 -15.33 -8.08 -8.87
CA GLY A 156 -14.90 -8.99 -7.80
C GLY A 156 -15.20 -8.49 -6.39
N ASN A 157 -14.49 -9.05 -5.41
CA ASN A 157 -14.67 -8.69 -4.01
C ASN A 157 -14.10 -7.30 -3.73
N VAL A 158 -14.95 -6.42 -3.23
CA VAL A 158 -14.60 -5.06 -2.84
C VAL A 158 -14.67 -4.97 -1.32
N ASP A 159 -13.58 -4.54 -0.71
CA ASP A 159 -13.56 -4.26 0.73
C ASP A 159 -14.61 -3.19 1.07
N PRO A 160 -15.42 -3.36 2.12
CA PRO A 160 -16.43 -2.37 2.54
C PRO A 160 -15.90 -0.94 2.66
N ALA A 161 -14.63 -0.75 3.03
CA ALA A 161 -13.99 0.55 3.12
C ALA A 161 -13.84 1.25 1.76
N PHE A 162 -13.77 0.49 0.67
CA PHE A 162 -13.60 0.98 -0.70
C PHE A 162 -14.89 0.98 -1.52
N LYS A 163 -15.96 0.31 -1.04
CA LYS A 163 -17.25 0.17 -1.74
C LYS A 163 -17.77 1.49 -2.31
N ALA A 164 -17.83 2.54 -1.49
CA ALA A 164 -18.29 3.85 -1.94
C ALA A 164 -17.45 4.41 -3.11
N THR A 165 -16.13 4.29 -3.05
CA THR A 165 -15.23 4.81 -4.09
C THR A 165 -15.26 3.96 -5.36
N VAL A 166 -15.37 2.64 -5.24
CA VAL A 166 -15.52 1.74 -6.40
C VAL A 166 -16.84 2.00 -7.13
N GLU A 167 -17.94 2.12 -6.39
CA GLU A 167 -19.25 2.37 -6.98
C GLU A 167 -19.36 3.79 -7.58
N GLU A 168 -18.71 4.78 -6.97
CA GLU A 168 -18.60 6.11 -7.56
C GLU A 168 -17.87 6.06 -8.91
N LEU A 169 -16.72 5.39 -8.99
CA LEU A 169 -15.99 5.27 -10.25
C LEU A 169 -16.75 4.45 -11.30
N ARG A 170 -17.48 3.39 -10.90
CA ARG A 170 -18.38 2.67 -11.82
C ARG A 170 -19.44 3.61 -12.38
N GLY A 171 -20.03 4.48 -11.54
CA GLY A 171 -20.96 5.51 -11.97
C GLY A 171 -20.34 6.45 -13.00
N ASP A 172 -19.13 6.96 -12.73
CA ASP A 172 -18.40 7.83 -13.66
C ASP A 172 -18.13 7.14 -15.02
N ILE A 173 -17.79 5.85 -15.00
CA ILE A 173 -17.61 5.05 -16.21
C ILE A 173 -18.93 4.91 -16.98
N PHE A 174 -20.05 4.64 -16.29
CA PHE A 174 -21.36 4.52 -16.95
C PHE A 174 -21.85 5.86 -17.52
N VAL A 175 -21.59 6.98 -16.84
CA VAL A 175 -21.85 8.33 -17.39
C VAL A 175 -21.06 8.52 -18.68
N ALA A 176 -19.77 8.18 -18.70
CA ALA A 176 -18.95 8.28 -19.91
C ALA A 176 -19.44 7.36 -21.05
N LYS A 177 -19.98 6.18 -20.70
CA LYS A 177 -20.66 5.26 -21.63
C LYS A 177 -22.04 5.76 -22.10
N LYS A 178 -22.57 6.86 -21.54
CA LYS A 178 -23.94 7.34 -21.74
C LYS A 178 -25.03 6.37 -21.27
N ASP A 179 -24.68 5.46 -20.36
CA ASP A 179 -25.63 4.55 -19.69
C ASP A 179 -26.07 5.16 -18.35
N VAL A 180 -27.01 6.09 -18.45
CA VAL A 180 -27.49 6.87 -17.29
C VAL A 180 -28.15 5.98 -16.24
N ASP A 181 -28.87 4.93 -16.64
CA ASP A 181 -29.58 4.06 -15.70
C ASP A 181 -28.61 3.22 -14.85
N SER A 182 -27.54 2.73 -15.46
CA SER A 182 -26.47 2.06 -14.70
C SER A 182 -25.68 3.03 -13.84
N ALA A 183 -25.44 4.26 -14.32
CA ALA A 183 -24.77 5.30 -13.54
C ALA A 183 -25.54 5.67 -12.26
N LYS A 184 -26.86 5.85 -12.36
CA LYS A 184 -27.75 6.09 -11.20
C LYS A 184 -27.62 5.00 -10.15
N LYS A 185 -27.68 3.73 -10.57
CA LYS A 185 -27.57 2.58 -9.66
C LYS A 185 -26.23 2.56 -8.92
N ALA A 186 -25.14 2.80 -9.66
CA ALA A 186 -23.80 2.81 -9.10
C ALA A 186 -23.62 3.98 -8.09
N TYR A 187 -23.98 5.21 -8.48
CA TYR A 187 -23.89 6.35 -7.56
C TYR A 187 -24.80 6.20 -6.32
N GLN A 188 -26.00 5.62 -6.48
CA GLN A 188 -26.87 5.34 -5.33
C GLN A 188 -26.26 4.30 -4.39
N ALA A 189 -25.61 3.26 -4.93
CA ALA A 189 -24.90 2.27 -4.13
C ALA A 189 -23.72 2.90 -3.38
N ALA A 190 -23.00 3.83 -4.02
CA ALA A 190 -21.95 4.62 -3.38
C ALA A 190 -22.52 5.48 -2.23
N TRP A 191 -23.64 6.16 -2.46
CA TRP A 191 -24.31 7.01 -1.47
C TRP A 191 -24.75 6.23 -0.25
N ASN A 192 -25.45 5.11 -0.45
CA ASN A 192 -25.92 4.25 0.63
C ASN A 192 -24.76 3.74 1.49
N SER A 193 -23.62 3.39 0.87
CA SER A 193 -22.42 2.98 1.59
C SER A 193 -21.82 4.09 2.46
N LEU A 194 -21.97 5.37 2.08
CA LEU A 194 -21.49 6.51 2.87
C LEU A 194 -22.44 6.84 4.02
N LEU A 195 -23.75 6.74 3.81
CA LEU A 195 -24.75 6.89 4.86
C LEU A 195 -24.54 5.87 5.99
N GLU A 196 -24.32 4.60 5.66
CA GLU A 196 -23.99 3.54 6.62
C GLU A 196 -22.76 3.88 7.47
N ARG A 197 -21.78 4.57 6.86
CA ARG A 197 -20.52 4.96 7.51
C ARG A 197 -20.57 6.34 8.17
N LYS A 198 -21.70 7.05 8.07
CA LYS A 198 -21.84 8.46 8.51
C LYS A 198 -20.72 9.33 7.94
N GLN A 199 -20.50 9.24 6.63
CA GLN A 199 -19.51 10.04 5.91
C GLN A 199 -20.20 10.93 4.87
N GLU A 200 -19.83 12.20 4.82
CA GLU A 200 -20.28 13.13 3.79
C GLU A 200 -19.36 13.09 2.57
N ARG A 201 -19.94 13.18 1.37
CA ARG A 201 -19.20 13.35 0.11
C ARG A 201 -20.00 14.23 -0.85
N GLN A 202 -19.83 15.54 -0.72
CA GLN A 202 -20.58 16.54 -1.48
C GLN A 202 -20.49 16.36 -3.00
N ILE A 203 -19.32 15.98 -3.52
CA ILE A 203 -19.15 15.73 -4.96
C ILE A 203 -20.03 14.58 -5.46
N LEU A 204 -20.29 13.57 -4.63
CA LEU A 204 -21.14 12.45 -5.02
C LEU A 204 -22.62 12.88 -5.12
N GLN A 205 -23.08 13.80 -4.29
CA GLN A 205 -24.43 14.39 -4.41
C GLN A 205 -24.57 15.10 -5.76
N ILE A 206 -23.61 15.95 -6.12
CA ILE A 206 -23.60 16.66 -7.41
C ILE A 206 -23.61 15.65 -8.58
N LYS A 207 -22.85 14.55 -8.48
CA LYS A 207 -22.86 13.48 -9.48
C LYS A 207 -24.23 12.80 -9.60
N LEU A 208 -24.90 12.52 -8.48
CA LEU A 208 -26.27 11.98 -8.45
C LEU A 208 -27.25 12.93 -9.11
N GLU A 209 -27.19 14.22 -8.78
CA GLU A 209 -28.05 15.24 -9.37
C GLU A 209 -27.84 15.33 -10.88
N SER A 210 -26.59 15.23 -11.35
CA SER A 210 -26.24 15.25 -12.77
C SER A 210 -26.87 14.10 -13.57
N VAL A 211 -27.14 12.97 -12.92
CA VAL A 211 -27.86 11.84 -13.51
C VAL A 211 -29.36 11.87 -13.19
N GLY A 212 -29.87 12.91 -12.54
CA GLY A 212 -31.29 13.10 -12.23
C GLY A 212 -31.76 12.39 -10.96
N VAL A 213 -30.87 12.17 -9.99
CA VAL A 213 -31.19 11.64 -8.66
C VAL A 213 -30.91 12.71 -7.61
N LEU A 214 -31.93 13.11 -6.87
CA LEU A 214 -31.79 14.01 -5.74
C LEU A 214 -31.64 13.18 -4.46
N VAL A 215 -30.67 13.55 -3.61
CA VAL A 215 -30.45 12.91 -2.31
C VAL A 215 -30.44 13.95 -1.21
N GLU A 216 -31.01 13.62 -0.06
CA GLU A 216 -31.01 14.49 1.11
C GLU A 216 -29.61 14.56 1.74
N ASP A 217 -29.28 15.69 2.37
CA ASP A 217 -28.04 15.83 3.10
C ASP A 217 -27.95 14.82 4.26
N PRO A 218 -26.80 14.12 4.42
CA PRO A 218 -26.60 13.23 5.54
C PRO A 218 -26.75 13.99 6.85
N GLN A 219 -27.65 13.53 7.72
CA GLN A 219 -27.84 14.09 9.05
C GLN A 219 -26.70 13.64 9.98
N ILE A 220 -25.51 14.20 9.80
CA ILE A 220 -24.37 13.97 10.69
C ILE A 220 -24.40 15.03 11.79
N GLU A 221 -24.59 14.60 13.03
CA GLU A 221 -24.44 15.48 14.20
C GLU A 221 -23.02 16.07 14.22
N ARG A 222 -22.91 17.36 13.90
CA ARG A 222 -21.66 18.11 14.02
C ARG A 222 -21.56 18.58 15.48
N PRO A 223 -20.44 18.33 16.18
CA PRO A 223 -20.25 18.92 17.50
C PRO A 223 -20.31 20.43 17.36
N ILE A 224 -21.18 21.07 18.15
CA ILE A 224 -21.20 22.53 18.27
C ILE A 224 -19.87 22.92 18.92
N LEU A 225 -18.95 23.47 18.13
CA LEU A 225 -17.79 24.13 18.69
C LEU A 225 -18.31 25.42 19.35
N GLU A 226 -18.63 25.35 20.64
CA GLU A 226 -18.79 26.56 21.46
C GLU A 226 -17.44 27.28 21.47
N THR A 227 -17.21 28.14 20.49
CA THR A 227 -16.15 29.13 20.59
C THR A 227 -16.54 30.05 21.74
N GLN A 228 -15.97 29.82 22.92
CA GLN A 228 -15.97 30.84 23.95
C GLN A 228 -15.20 32.03 23.38
N VAL A 229 -15.95 32.99 22.86
CA VAL A 229 -15.42 34.31 22.59
C VAL A 229 -15.16 34.90 23.96
N GLU A 230 -13.92 34.77 24.47
CA GLU A 230 -13.46 35.60 25.57
C GLU A 230 -13.52 37.04 25.06
N GLU A 231 -14.59 37.75 25.41
CA GLU A 231 -14.67 39.20 25.28
C GLU A 231 -13.58 39.80 26.17
N SER A 232 -12.51 40.27 25.54
CA SER A 232 -11.42 41.04 26.16
C SER A 232 -11.80 42.50 26.37
#